data_AF-A0A0D6A3V8-F1
#
_entry.id   AF-A0A0D6A3V8-F1
#
_cell.length_a   1.000
_cell.length_b   1.000
_cell.length_c   1.000
_cell.angle_alpha   90.00
_cell.angle_beta   90.00
_cell.angle_gamma   90.00
#
_symmetry.space_group_name_H-M   'P 1'
#
loop_
_entity.id
_entity.type
_entity.pdbx_description
1 polymer ?
#
loop_
_entity_poly.entity_id
_entity_poly.type
_entity_poly.pdbx_seq_one_letter_code
_entity_poly.pdbx_strand_id
1 'polypeptide(L)' 'MSDKTIKIRKSGNSNILTLPKEIKPKAKRYRVFQGRDGMIVYVPEKSNPFKDPAFINRYKNSRQKEEFEGPLFDNELS' A
#
# COMPACT_ATOMS: atom_id res chain seq x y z
N MET A 1 1.12 13.80 18.03
CA MET A 1 0.03 13.62 17.05
C MET A 1 -1.13 14.50 17.50
N SER A 2 -1.70 15.32 16.62
CA SER A 2 -2.91 16.08 16.95
C SER A 2 -4.11 15.15 16.84
N ASP A 3 -4.77 14.89 17.98
CA ASP A 3 -6.00 14.11 18.00
C ASP A 3 -7.13 14.96 17.39
N LYS A 4 -7.62 14.55 16.21
CA LYS A 4 -8.70 15.24 15.51
C LYS A 4 -9.86 14.27 15.33
N THR A 5 -10.89 14.45 16.14
CA THR A 5 -12.15 13.74 15.99
C THR A 5 -12.94 14.31 14.81
N ILE A 6 -13.36 13.45 13.89
CA ILE A 6 -14.24 13.79 12.77
C ILE A 6 -15.59 13.11 12.93
N LYS A 7 -16.68 13.79 12.54
CA LYS A 7 -18.03 13.23 12.57
C LYS A 7 -18.43 12.74 11.17
N ILE A 8 -19.06 11.57 11.12
CA ILE A 8 -19.65 11.03 9.89
C ILE A 8 -20.83 11.92 9.45
N ARG A 9 -20.91 12.21 8.15
CA ARG A 9 -22.04 12.93 7.55
C ARG A 9 -22.79 12.04 6.57
N LYS A 10 -24.12 12.17 6.54
CA LYS A 10 -24.96 11.48 5.55
C LYS A 10 -25.02 12.30 4.25
N SER A 11 -24.88 11.64 3.12
CA SER A 11 -25.07 12.21 1.78
C SER A 11 -25.82 11.21 0.92
N GLY A 12 -27.10 11.49 0.67
CA GLY A 12 -28.02 10.53 0.05
C GLY A 12 -28.09 9.23 0.87
N ASN A 13 -27.78 8.12 0.21
CA ASN A 13 -27.75 6.78 0.81
C ASN A 13 -26.37 6.37 1.34
N SER A 14 -25.41 7.30 1.39
CA SER A 14 -24.02 7.02 1.75
C SER A 14 -23.57 7.84 2.96
N ASN A 15 -22.54 7.34 3.64
CA ASN A 15 -21.84 8.03 4.71
C ASN A 15 -20.49 8.58 4.20
N ILE A 16 -20.17 9.81 4.59
CA ILE A 16 -18.94 10.51 4.20
C ILE A 16 -18.13 10.84 5.46
N LEU A 17 -16.86 10.43 5.44
CA LEU A 17 -15.85 10.88 6.39
C LEU A 17 -15.05 12.02 5.75
N THR A 18 -15.05 13.18 6.38
CA THR A 18 -14.30 14.34 5.88
C THR A 18 -12.83 14.21 6.27
N LEU A 19 -11.94 14.27 5.28
CA LEU A 19 -10.51 14.25 5.51
C LEU A 19 -10.03 15.62 6.03
N PRO A 20 -9.31 15.70 7.17
CA PRO A 20 -8.68 16.93 7.62
C PRO A 20 -7.71 17.50 6.58
N LYS A 21 -7.62 18.83 6.48
CA LYS A 21 -6.82 19.54 5.45
C LYS A 21 -5.33 19.21 5.50
N GLU A 22 -4.82 18.77 6.65
CA GLU A 22 -3.42 18.41 6.84
C GLU A 22 -3.05 17.11 6.13
N ILE A 23 -4.03 16.21 5.92
CA ILE A 23 -3.80 14.95 5.23
C ILE A 23 -3.94 15.19 3.74
N LYS A 24 -2.81 15.10 3.02
CA LYS A 24 -2.76 15.24 1.56
C LYS A 24 -2.98 13.87 0.91
N PRO A 25 -4.14 13.60 0.28
CA PRO A 25 -4.38 12.33 -0.40
C PRO A 25 -3.41 12.15 -1.58
N LYS A 26 -2.83 10.95 -1.69
CA LYS A 26 -1.89 10.59 -2.78
C LYS A 26 -2.59 9.98 -4.00
N ALA A 27 -3.88 9.71 -3.92
CA ALA A 27 -4.68 9.14 -5.00
C ALA A 27 -6.09 9.74 -5.02
N LYS A 28 -6.79 9.57 -6.14
CA LYS A 28 -8.21 9.98 -6.27
C LYS A 28 -9.19 8.87 -5.90
N ARG A 29 -8.76 7.61 -5.94
CA ARG A 29 -9.59 6.42 -5.70
C ARG A 29 -8.98 5.56 -4.61
N TYR A 30 -9.84 4.99 -3.78
CA TYR A 30 -9.46 4.19 -2.64
C TYR A 30 -10.34 2.95 -2.55
N ARG A 31 -9.72 1.82 -2.21
CA ARG A 31 -10.43 0.64 -1.73
C ARG A 31 -10.69 0.81 -0.24
N VAL A 32 -11.90 0.48 0.18
CA VAL A 32 -12.34 0.63 1.58
C VAL A 32 -12.69 -0.74 2.13
N PHE A 33 -12.20 -1.04 3.33
CA PHE A 33 -12.55 -2.25 4.07
C PHE A 33 -12.61 -1.97 5.57
N GLN A 34 -13.37 -2.82 6.27
CA GLN A 34 -13.48 -2.78 7.72
C GLN A 34 -12.66 -3.93 8.30
N GLY A 35 -11.70 -3.60 9.17
CA GLY A 35 -10.94 -4.57 9.94
C GLY A 35 -11.79 -5.24 11.03
N ARG A 36 -11.27 -6.31 11.63
CA ARG A 36 -11.97 -7.02 12.73
C ARG A 36 -12.14 -6.18 13.99
N ASP A 37 -11.23 -5.24 14.18
CA ASP A 37 -11.23 -4.22 15.25
C ASP A 37 -12.18 -3.05 14.96
N GLY A 38 -12.92 -3.10 13.85
CA GLY A 38 -13.83 -2.04 13.43
C GLY A 38 -13.13 -0.85 12.76
N MET A 39 -11.81 -0.90 12.52
CA MET A 39 -11.10 0.15 11.81
C MET A 39 -11.53 0.21 10.35
N ILE A 40 -11.83 1.41 9.86
CA ILE A 40 -12.11 1.65 8.43
C ILE A 40 -10.79 2.04 7.75
N VAL A 41 -10.30 1.20 6.85
CA VAL A 41 -9.03 1.42 6.18
C VAL A 41 -9.26 1.80 4.73
N TYR A 42 -8.63 2.91 4.32
CA TYR A 42 -8.65 3.43 2.95
C TYR A 42 -7.29 3.18 2.30
N VAL A 43 -7.24 2.26 1.34
CA VAL A 43 -6.00 1.97 0.60
C VAL A 43 -6.09 2.62 -0.78
N PRO A 44 -5.13 3.50 -1.15
CA PRO A 44 -5.15 4.16 -2.46
C PRO A 44 -5.05 3.11 -3.55
N GLU A 45 -5.93 3.19 -4.55
CA GLU A 45 -5.80 2.36 -5.74
C GLU A 45 -4.56 2.80 -6.51
N LYS A 46 -3.65 1.85 -6.71
CA LYS A 46 -2.46 2.01 -7.54
C LYS A 46 -2.48 0.98 -8.65
N SER A 47 -1.98 1.37 -9.82
CA SER A 47 -1.68 0.42 -10.88
C SER A 47 -0.63 -0.56 -10.37
N ASN A 48 -0.92 -1.85 -10.50
CA ASN A 48 0.04 -2.88 -10.14
C ASN A 48 1.10 -2.96 -11.26
N PRO A 49 2.37 -2.62 -11.00
CA PRO A 49 3.42 -2.66 -12.02
C PRO A 49 3.66 -4.09 -12.54
N PHE A 50 3.37 -5.11 -11.75
CA PHE A 50 3.49 -6.52 -12.15
C PHE A 50 2.35 -7.02 -13.05
N LYS A 51 1.39 -6.14 -13.38
CA LYS A 51 0.37 -6.40 -14.40
C LYS A 51 0.55 -5.50 -15.62
N ASP A 52 1.51 -4.58 -15.59
CA ASP A 52 1.80 -3.67 -16.70
C ASP A 52 2.79 -4.33 -17.67
N PRO A 53 2.38 -4.65 -18.92
CA PRO A 53 3.27 -5.26 -19.90
C PRO A 53 4.52 -4.44 -20.18
N ALA A 54 4.44 -3.10 -20.12
CA ALA A 54 5.58 -2.22 -20.36
C ALA A 54 6.61 -2.34 -19.23
N PHE A 55 6.14 -2.38 -17.98
CA PHE A 55 6.99 -2.62 -16.81
C PHE A 55 7.62 -4.02 -16.87
N ILE A 56 6.83 -5.05 -17.13
CA ILE A 56 7.33 -6.43 -17.23
C ILE A 56 8.41 -6.54 -18.31
N ASN A 57 8.15 -6.01 -19.51
CA ASN A 57 9.13 -6.07 -20.62
C ASN A 57 10.42 -5.31 -20.28
N ARG A 58 10.31 -4.15 -19.62
CA ARG A 58 11.47 -3.34 -19.23
C ARG A 58 12.38 -4.06 -18.22
N TYR A 59 11.80 -4.83 -17.30
CA TYR A 59 12.53 -5.48 -16.20
C TYR A 59 12.65 -7.01 -16.35
N LYS A 60 12.21 -7.59 -17.47
CA LYS A 60 12.21 -9.05 -17.72
C LYS A 60 13.59 -9.69 -17.56
N ASN A 61 14.64 -8.96 -17.90
CA ASN A 61 16.03 -9.42 -17.84
C ASN A 61 16.83 -8.77 -16.69
N SER A 62 16.15 -8.13 -15.74
CA SER A 62 16.81 -7.59 -14.55
C SER A 62 17.29 -8.74 -13.67
N ARG A 63 18.59 -9.03 -13.75
CA ARG A 63 19.26 -9.95 -12.84
C ARG A 63 19.71 -9.15 -11.62
N GLN A 64 19.20 -9.50 -10.46
CA GLN A 64 19.80 -9.07 -9.21
C GLN A 64 21.12 -9.84 -9.05
N LYS A 65 22.23 -9.14 -8.82
CA LYS A 65 23.44 -9.80 -8.32
C LYS A 65 23.13 -10.33 -6.93
N GLU A 66 23.40 -11.61 -6.68
CA GLU A 66 23.28 -12.14 -5.34
C GLU A 66 24.24 -11.37 -4.42
N GLU A 67 23.70 -10.84 -3.32
CA GLU A 67 24.48 -10.07 -2.34
C GLU A 67 25.36 -11.00 -1.49
N PHE A 68 25.03 -12.28 -1.49
CA PHE A 68 25.74 -13.36 -0.81
C PHE A 68 26.24 -14.39 -1.85
N GLU A 69 27.15 -13.98 -2.75
CA GLU A 69 27.95 -14.92 -3.54
C GLU A 69 29.25 -15.23 -2.79
N GLY A 70 29.33 -16.41 -2.19
CA GLY A 70 30.52 -16.96 -1.55
C GLY A 70 30.33 -18.45 -1.29
N PRO A 71 31.41 -19.26 -1.24
CA PRO A 71 31.29 -20.65 -0.82
C PRO A 71 30.70 -20.69 0.60
N LEU A 72 29.72 -21.57 0.82
CA LEU A 72 29.28 -21.91 2.18
C LEU A 72 30.53 -22.35 2.95
N PHE A 73 30.88 -21.61 4.01
CA PHE A 73 31.87 -22.10 4.95
C PHE A 73 31.18 -23.18 5.78
N ASP A 74 31.80 -24.36 5.95
CA ASP A 74 31.25 -25.55 6.62
C ASP A 74 30.82 -25.35 8.10
N ASN A 75 30.72 -24.11 8.58
CA ASN A 75 30.36 -23.72 9.94
C ASN A 75 28.94 -23.15 10.06
N GLU A 76 28.14 -23.10 8.99
CA GLU A 76 26.81 -22.46 9.03
C GLU A 76 25.67 -23.34 9.57
N LEU A 77 25.96 -24.55 10.05
CA LEU A 77 24.97 -25.48 10.63
C LEU A 77 25.34 -26.01 12.04
N SER A 78 26.26 -25.35 12.75
CA SER A 78 26.60 -25.70 14.15
C SER A 78 25.68 -25.06 15.18
#